data_AF-A0AAN9AAX2-F1
#
_entry.id   AF-A0AAN9AAX2-F1
#
_cell.length_a   1.000
_cell.length_b   1.000
_cell.length_c   1.000
_cell.angle_alpha   90.00
_cell.angle_beta   90.00
_cell.angle_gamma   90.00
#
_symmetry.space_group_name_H-M   'P 1'
#
loop_
_entity.id
_entity.type
_entity.pdbx_description
1 polymer ?
#
loop_
_entity_poly.entity_id
_entity_poly.type
_entity_poly.pdbx_seq_one_letter_code
_entity_poly.pdbx_strand_id
1 'polypeptide(L)'
;AKSILVGDLNAGFAFYDIIDANENVEMLGNGQPTHVRGGRLDYAILFNMNESEASADTLYALLSDHFALKVKLGLDKVCIPSARSRYKLKSVLWGFVETK
;
A
#
# COMPACT_ATOMS: atom_id res chain seq x y z
N ALA A 1 12.73 8.20 -10.35
CA ALA A 1 11.30 8.11 -10.73
C ALA A 1 10.49 7.84 -9.48
N LYS A 2 9.28 8.39 -9.38
CA LYS A 2 8.39 8.21 -8.23
C LYS A 2 7.55 6.95 -8.42
N SER A 3 7.44 6.12 -7.39
CA SER A 3 6.65 4.88 -7.46
C SER A 3 6.06 4.50 -6.11
N ILE A 4 4.98 3.73 -6.15
CA ILE A 4 4.35 3.15 -4.97
C ILE A 4 4.20 1.64 -5.15
N LEU A 5 4.44 0.88 -4.09
CA LEU A 5 4.08 -0.52 -3.94
C LEU A 5 2.91 -0.63 -2.97
N VAL A 6 1.82 -1.28 -3.38
CA VAL A 6 0.67 -1.57 -2.53
C VAL A 6 0.38 -3.06 -2.57
N GLY A 7 0.24 -3.68 -1.40
CA GLY A 7 -0.17 -5.08 -1.31
C GLY A 7 -0.03 -5.68 0.08
N ASP A 8 -0.51 -6.91 0.17
CA ASP A 8 -0.25 -7.81 1.29
C ASP A 8 1.16 -8.41 1.12
N LEU A 9 2.04 -8.10 2.06
CA LEU A 9 3.42 -8.59 2.03
C LEU A 9 3.60 -9.86 2.85
N ASN A 10 2.66 -10.19 3.75
CA ASN A 10 2.81 -11.24 4.78
C ASN A 10 4.18 -11.23 5.48
N ALA A 11 4.80 -10.06 5.54
CA ALA A 11 6.19 -9.91 5.96
C ALA A 11 6.26 -9.59 7.46
N GLY A 12 7.19 -10.25 8.16
CA GLY A 12 7.50 -9.97 9.56
C GLY A 12 8.44 -8.77 9.74
N PHE A 13 8.84 -8.51 10.99
CA PHE A 13 9.68 -7.37 11.40
C PHE A 13 10.92 -7.11 10.53
N ALA A 14 11.59 -8.15 10.01
CA ALA A 14 12.81 -7.99 9.20
C ALA A 14 12.61 -7.21 7.88
N PHE A 15 11.38 -7.17 7.36
CA PHE A 15 11.09 -6.36 6.18
C PHE A 15 11.02 -4.86 6.51
N TYR A 16 10.62 -4.51 7.74
CA TYR A 16 10.62 -3.11 8.19
C TYR A 16 12.03 -2.56 8.30
N ASP A 17 12.99 -3.34 8.81
CA ASP A 17 14.38 -2.90 8.96
C ASP A 17 15.00 -2.51 7.60
N ILE A 18 14.62 -3.22 6.53
CA ILE A 18 15.08 -2.93 5.16
C ILE A 18 14.49 -1.61 4.65
N ILE A 19 13.24 -1.32 5.00
CA ILE A 19 12.56 -0.10 4.59
C ILE A 19 13.08 1.10 5.38
N ASP A 20 13.21 0.97 6.70
CA ASP A 20 13.69 2.03 7.60
C ASP A 20 15.15 2.42 7.31
N ALA A 21 15.97 1.46 6.87
CA ALA A 21 17.36 1.72 6.46
C ALA A 21 17.50 2.49 5.13
N ASN A 22 16.40 2.69 4.39
CA ASN A 22 16.45 3.33 3.07
C ASN A 22 15.81 4.72 3.11
N GLU A 23 16.65 5.76 3.09
CA GLU A 23 16.24 7.18 3.14
C GLU A 23 15.29 7.62 2.01
N ASN A 24 15.18 6.84 0.93
CA ASN A 24 14.31 7.13 -0.21
C ASN A 24 12.98 6.36 -0.17
N VAL A 25 12.70 5.66 0.93
CA VAL A 25 11.52 4.82 1.08
C VAL A 25 10.71 5.26 2.29
N GLU A 26 9.40 5.37 2.13
CA GLU A 26 8.50 5.78 3.20
C GLU A 26 7.26 4.87 3.26
N MET A 27 6.81 4.54 4.47
CA MET A 27 5.64 3.69 4.69
C MET A 27 4.45 4.52 5.12
N LEU A 28 3.38 4.53 4.33
CA LEU A 28 2.16 5.26 4.67
C LEU A 28 1.33 4.53 5.73
N GLY A 29 0.44 5.22 6.45
CA GLY A 29 -0.66 4.59 7.22
C GLY A 29 -0.39 4.31 8.70
N ASN A 30 0.63 4.94 9.29
CA ASN A 30 0.80 5.12 10.75
C ASN A 30 0.64 3.88 11.63
N GLY A 31 1.07 2.71 11.15
CA GLY A 31 1.11 1.48 11.95
C GLY A 31 -0.26 0.90 12.33
N GLN A 32 -1.35 1.37 11.71
CA GLN A 32 -2.68 0.82 11.99
C GLN A 32 -2.76 -0.66 11.60
N PRO A 33 -3.48 -1.49 12.38
CA PRO A 33 -3.67 -2.89 12.03
C PRO A 33 -4.49 -3.00 10.75
N THR A 34 -4.10 -3.92 9.87
CA THR A 34 -4.80 -4.20 8.61
C THR A 34 -5.46 -5.59 8.61
N HIS A 35 -5.47 -6.27 9.76
CA HIS A 35 -6.06 -7.59 9.91
C HIS A 35 -6.83 -7.72 11.23
N VAL A 36 -7.94 -8.49 11.24
CA VAL A 36 -8.84 -8.65 12.40
C VAL A 36 -8.18 -9.29 13.62
N ARG A 37 -7.11 -10.08 13.43
CA ARG A 37 -6.32 -10.66 14.54
C ARG A 37 -5.31 -9.67 15.13
N GLY A 38 -5.35 -8.40 14.72
CA GLY A 38 -4.30 -7.45 14.97
C GLY A 38 -3.10 -7.68 14.06
N GLY A 39 -2.15 -6.75 14.12
CA GLY A 39 -0.99 -6.73 13.24
C GLY A 39 -1.26 -6.05 11.90
N ARG A 40 -0.17 -5.75 11.22
CA ARG A 40 -0.15 -5.04 9.95
C ARG A 40 0.48 -5.97 8.91
N LEU A 41 -0.28 -6.31 7.87
CA LEU A 41 0.13 -7.24 6.80
C LEU A 41 0.03 -6.57 5.42
N ASP A 42 -0.94 -5.67 5.26
CA ASP A 42 -1.10 -4.80 4.11
C ASP A 42 -0.34 -3.49 4.25
N TYR A 43 0.33 -3.08 3.17
CA TYR A 43 1.23 -1.93 3.14
C TYR A 43 1.05 -1.08 1.88
N ALA A 44 1.40 0.20 2.04
CA ALA A 44 1.62 1.15 0.97
C ALA A 44 2.99 1.79 1.17
N ILE A 45 3.90 1.53 0.24
CA ILE A 45 5.32 1.89 0.34
C ILE A 45 5.66 2.82 -0.81
N LEU A 46 6.13 4.01 -0.45
CA LEU A 46 6.57 5.06 -1.34
C LEU A 46 8.05 4.91 -1.66
N PHE A 47 8.43 5.18 -2.91
CA PHE A 47 9.82 5.27 -3.34
C PHE A 47 10.06 6.63 -4.01
N ASN A 48 11.04 7.38 -3.50
CA ASN A 48 11.37 8.75 -3.93
C ASN A 48 10.19 9.73 -3.83
N MET A 49 9.25 9.46 -2.91
CA MET A 49 8.09 10.28 -2.58
C MET A 49 8.01 10.41 -1.06
N ASN A 50 7.33 11.45 -0.57
CA ASN A 50 7.14 11.61 0.87
C ASN A 50 5.67 11.67 1.30
N GLU A 51 5.41 11.61 2.61
CA GLU A 51 4.06 11.72 3.21
C GLU A 51 3.31 13.02 2.86
N SER A 52 4.00 14.09 2.47
CA SER A 52 3.31 15.31 1.99
C SER A 52 2.66 15.11 0.61
N GLU A 53 3.07 14.08 -0.12
CA GLU A 53 2.58 13.74 -1.46
C GLU A 53 1.60 12.57 -1.46
N ALA A 54 1.39 11.90 -0.33
CA ALA A 54 0.46 10.78 -0.25
C ALA A 54 -0.04 10.52 1.17
N SER A 55 -1.24 9.98 1.31
CA SER A 55 -1.78 9.55 2.60
C SER A 55 -2.43 8.17 2.50
N ALA A 56 -2.50 7.47 3.63
CA ALA A 56 -3.20 6.20 3.72
C ALA A 56 -4.07 6.11 4.96
N ASP A 57 -5.30 5.64 4.77
CA ASP A 57 -6.27 5.38 5.82
C ASP A 57 -6.68 3.90 5.80
N THR A 58 -6.95 3.32 6.97
CA THR A 58 -7.48 1.95 7.06
C THR A 58 -9.00 1.98 7.10
N LEU A 59 -9.62 1.14 6.27
CA LEU A 59 -11.08 0.98 6.17
C LEU A 59 -11.52 -0.35 6.78
N TYR A 60 -12.19 -0.27 7.93
CA TYR A 60 -12.60 -1.41 8.74
C TYR A 60 -13.92 -2.07 8.31
N ALA A 61 -14.64 -1.49 7.35
CA ALA A 61 -16.03 -1.85 7.04
C ALA A 61 -16.21 -2.99 6.02
N LEU A 62 -15.18 -3.80 5.77
CA LEU A 62 -15.24 -4.87 4.77
C LEU A 62 -15.58 -6.23 5.39
N LEU A 63 -16.29 -7.08 4.64
CA LEU A 63 -16.62 -8.47 5.02
C LEU A 63 -15.41 -9.42 4.92
N SER A 64 -14.21 -8.92 5.19
CA SER A 64 -12.93 -9.60 5.06
C SER A 64 -12.21 -9.60 6.41
N ASP A 65 -11.36 -10.60 6.63
CA ASP A 65 -10.42 -10.61 7.74
C ASP A 65 -9.28 -9.59 7.56
N HIS A 66 -9.04 -9.15 6.32
CA HIS A 66 -8.22 -7.98 6.00
C HIS A 66 -9.04 -6.69 5.90
N PHE A 67 -8.52 -5.63 6.51
CA PHE A 67 -9.02 -4.26 6.36
C PHE A 67 -8.38 -3.60 5.14
N ALA A 68 -9.17 -2.87 4.34
CA ALA A 68 -8.63 -2.23 3.15
C ALA A 68 -7.79 -1.02 3.51
N LEU A 69 -6.67 -0.86 2.80
CA LEU A 69 -5.85 0.35 2.87
C LEU A 69 -6.26 1.29 1.74
N LYS A 70 -6.89 2.41 2.08
CA LYS A 70 -7.21 3.48 1.14
C LYS A 70 -6.01 4.41 1.01
N VAL A 71 -5.39 4.42 -0.16
CA VAL A 71 -4.25 5.29 -0.46
C VAL A 71 -4.68 6.45 -1.35
N LYS A 72 -4.31 7.67 -0.99
CA LYS A 72 -4.46 8.87 -1.81
C LYS A 72 -3.08 9.35 -2.24
N LEU A 73 -2.93 9.66 -3.53
CA LEU A 73 -1.68 10.14 -4.11
C LEU A 73 -1.90 11.55 -4.66
N GLY A 74 -1.07 12.50 -4.24
CA GLY A 74 -1.00 13.86 -4.79
C GLY A 74 -0.20 13.89 -6.10
N LEU A 75 -0.65 13.15 -7.11
CA LEU A 75 0.02 13.06 -8.41
C LEU A 75 -0.85 13.67 -9.51
N ASP A 76 -0.21 14.40 -10.44
CA ASP A 76 -0.89 14.95 -11.62
C ASP A 76 -1.23 13.88 -12.67
N LYS A 77 -0.45 12.80 -12.73
CA LYS A 77 -0.62 11.67 -13.66
C LYS A 77 -0.19 10.36 -13.01
N VAL A 78 -0.97 9.31 -13.24
CA VAL A 78 -0.64 7.95 -12.80
C VAL A 78 -0.47 7.06 -14.03
N CYS A 79 0.70 6.44 -14.15
CA CYS A 79 0.94 5.39 -15.13
C CYS A 79 0.79 4.05 -14.40
N ILE A 80 -0.26 3.29 -14.74
CA ILE A 80 -0.43 1.92 -14.26
C ILE A 80 0.14 1.00 -15.33
N PRO A 81 1.33 0.39 -15.15
CA PRO A 81 1.79 -0.63 -16.07
C PRO A 81 0.79 -1.79 -16.01
N SER A 82 0.11 -2.10 -17.11
CA SER A 82 -0.76 -3.26 -17.17
C SER A 82 0.08 -4.52 -16.92
N ALA A 83 -0.11 -5.18 -15.78
CA ALA A 83 0.52 -6.47 -15.51
C ALA A 83 -0.08 -7.53 -16.44
N ARG A 84 0.53 -7.72 -17.62
CA ARG A 84 0.32 -8.92 -18.44
C ARG A 84 1.09 -10.09 -17.81
N SER A 85 0.65 -10.58 -16.66
CA SER A 85 1.05 -11.89 -16.14
C SER A 85 -0.20 -12.71 -15.87
N ARG A 86 -0.40 -13.72 -16.72
CA ARG A 86 -1.49 -14.71 -16.62
C ARG A 86 -1.29 -15.56 -15.36
N TYR A 87 -1.80 -15.10 -14.23
CA TYR A 87 -2.31 -15.99 -13.21
C TYR A 87 -3.78 -15.62 -13.02
N LYS A 88 -4.67 -16.60 -13.23
CA LYS A 88 -6.09 -16.48 -12.86
C LYS A 88 -6.16 -16.31 -11.34
N LEU A 89 -5.95 -15.10 -10.83
CA LEU A 89 -6.39 -14.74 -9.48
C LEU A 89 -7.81 -14.20 -9.58
N LYS A 90 -8.73 -14.90 -8.94
CA LYS A 90 -10.11 -14.49 -8.67
C LYS A 90 -10.19 -13.40 -7.58
N SER A 91 -9.15 -12.61 -7.37
CA SER A 91 -9.14 -11.54 -6.37
C SER A 91 -8.89 -10.21 -7.06
N VAL A 92 -9.96 -9.42 -7.01
CA VAL A 92 -10.05 -8.06 -7.52
C VAL A 92 -9.05 -7.19 -6.78
N LEU A 93 -8.17 -6.53 -7.54
CA LEU A 93 -7.33 -5.44 -7.08
C LEU A 93 -8.25 -4.26 -6.73
N TRP A 94 -8.70 -4.15 -5.48
CA TRP A 94 -9.44 -2.99 -5.01
C TRP A 94 -8.45 -1.92 -4.56
N GLY A 95 -8.06 -1.06 -5.50
CA GLY A 95 -7.40 0.20 -5.22
C GLY A 95 -8.09 1.29 -6.00
N PHE A 96 -8.80 2.19 -5.32
CA PHE A 96 -9.29 3.41 -5.94
C PHE A 96 -8.16 4.42 -5.97
N VAL A 97 -7.60 4.64 -7.16
CA VAL A 97 -6.68 5.77 -7.40
C VAL A 97 -7.53 6.95 -7.82
N GLU A 98 -7.79 7.86 -6.89
CA GLU A 98 -8.49 9.12 -7.16
C GLU A 98 -7.45 10.16 -7.56
N THR A 99 -7.47 10.58 -8.83
CA THR A 99 -6.68 11.72 -9.34
C THR A 99 -7.50 13.00 -9.21
N LYS A 100 -6.86 14.11 -8.84
CA LYS A 100 -7.48 15.44 -8.93
C LYS A 100 -7.66 15.88 -10.38
#